data_AF-I2CRM5-F1
#
_entry.id   AF-I2CRM5-F1
#
_cell.length_a   1.000
_cell.length_b   1.000
_cell.length_c   1.000
_cell.angle_alpha   90.00
_cell.angle_beta   90.00
_cell.angle_gamma   90.00
#
_symmetry.space_group_name_H-M   'P 1'
#
loop_
_entity.id
_entity.type
_entity.pdbx_description
1 polymer ?
#
loop_
_entity_poly.entity_id
_entity_poly.type
_entity_poly.pdbx_seq_one_letter_code
_entity_poly.pdbx_strand_id
1 'polypeptide(L)'
;MKLEEAEEAAEEDGTGALRIPPFMYGSHYSSAALVLHFLVRQEPFASHAVALQSGSFDCPDRLFFSLRAAWESALRSTTDVKELIPELFTTPECLQNTNRLPLGRLQDGQGRRVGDVELPPWARNAHDFVRQHRQALESEYVS
;
A
#
# COMPACT_ATOMS: atom_id res chain seq x y z
N MET A 1 2.07 -1.65 -15.41
CA MET A 1 2.19 -0.82 -16.63
C MET A 1 0.86 -0.10 -16.77
N LYS A 2 0.83 1.23 -16.73
CA LYS A 2 -0.41 1.94 -17.07
C LYS A 2 -0.79 1.57 -18.52
N LEU A 3 -2.08 1.50 -18.85
CA LEU A 3 -2.53 1.23 -20.23
C LEU A 3 -1.82 2.13 -21.25
N GLU A 4 -1.54 3.38 -20.88
CA GLU A 4 -0.77 4.35 -21.67
C GLU A 4 0.69 3.92 -21.93
N GLU A 5 1.38 3.29 -20.98
CA GLU A 5 2.75 2.77 -21.16
C GLU A 5 2.76 1.49 -22.02
N ALA A 6 1.68 0.71 -21.94
CA ALA A 6 1.48 -0.47 -22.80
C ALA A 6 1.17 -0.08 -24.25
N GLU A 7 0.48 1.05 -24.45
CA GLU A 7 0.23 1.65 -25.75
C GLU A 7 1.49 2.29 -26.36
N GLU A 8 2.32 2.97 -25.56
CA GLU A 8 3.62 3.50 -26.02
C GLU A 8 4.61 2.40 -26.41
N ALA A 9 4.54 1.22 -25.78
CA ALA A 9 5.38 0.06 -26.09
C ALA A 9 4.77 -0.88 -27.14
N ALA A 10 3.56 -0.60 -27.64
CA ALA A 10 2.89 -1.44 -28.60
C ALA A 10 3.43 -1.20 -30.01
N GLU A 11 3.84 -2.28 -30.67
CA GLU A 11 4.21 -2.25 -32.09
C GLU A 11 2.96 -2.49 -32.95
N GLU A 12 2.85 -1.82 -34.09
CA GLU A 12 1.82 -2.11 -35.08
C GLU A 12 2.13 -3.45 -35.78
N ASP A 13 1.21 -4.41 -35.65
CA ASP A 13 1.21 -5.60 -36.51
C ASP A 13 0.91 -5.20 -37.97
N GLY A 14 1.28 -6.05 -38.94
CA GLY A 14 0.98 -5.87 -40.36
C GLY A 14 -0.51 -5.82 -40.71
N THR A 15 -1.40 -5.86 -39.71
CA THR A 15 -2.85 -5.65 -39.78
C THR A 15 -3.30 -4.27 -39.27
N GLY A 16 -2.39 -3.44 -38.75
CA GLY A 16 -2.68 -2.13 -38.15
C GLY A 16 -3.20 -2.20 -36.70
N ALA A 17 -3.17 -3.38 -36.07
CA ALA A 17 -3.52 -3.55 -34.67
C ALA A 17 -2.29 -3.35 -33.76
N LEU A 18 -2.45 -2.58 -32.69
CA LEU A 18 -1.43 -2.41 -31.64
C LEU A 18 -1.23 -3.74 -30.89
N ARG A 19 0.00 -4.27 -30.93
CA ARG A 19 0.36 -5.49 -30.22
C ARG A 19 1.03 -5.15 -28.90
N ILE A 20 0.31 -5.35 -27.80
CA ILE A 20 0.86 -5.21 -26.45
C ILE A 20 1.87 -6.34 -26.21
N PRO A 21 3.12 -6.03 -25.83
CA PRO A 21 4.12 -7.05 -25.48
C PRO A 21 3.65 -7.94 -24.32
N PRO A 22 4.06 -9.22 -24.26
CA PRO A 22 3.74 -10.07 -23.11
C PRO A 22 4.27 -9.47 -21.80
N PHE A 23 3.46 -9.50 -20.75
CA PHE A 23 3.83 -9.03 -19.41
C PHE A 23 3.34 -9.98 -18.31
N MET A 24 4.00 -9.97 -17.15
CA MET A 24 3.61 -10.82 -16.00
C MET A 24 2.53 -10.16 -15.13
N TYR A 25 2.69 -8.87 -14.83
CA TYR A 25 1.81 -8.14 -13.91
C TYR A 25 1.30 -6.86 -14.57
N GLY A 26 -0.02 -6.65 -14.51
CA GLY A 26 -0.65 -5.41 -14.96
C GLY A 26 -0.41 -4.24 -14.00
N SER A 27 -0.22 -4.55 -12.72
CA SER A 27 0.14 -3.60 -11.66
C SER A 27 1.65 -3.48 -11.49
N HIS A 28 2.08 -2.40 -10.84
CA HIS A 28 3.48 -2.12 -10.56
C HIS A 28 3.73 -2.13 -9.05
N TYR A 29 4.91 -2.57 -8.63
CA TYR A 29 5.26 -2.70 -7.21
C TYR A 29 5.41 -1.36 -6.48
N SER A 30 5.63 -0.29 -7.23
CA SER A 30 5.76 1.08 -6.72
C SER A 30 4.88 2.03 -7.52
N SER A 31 4.10 2.86 -6.82
CA SER A 31 3.32 3.92 -7.42
C SER A 31 2.97 4.98 -6.38
N ALA A 32 2.62 6.19 -6.83
CA ALA A 32 2.16 7.25 -5.93
C ALA A 32 0.93 6.82 -5.10
N ALA A 33 -0.01 6.08 -5.70
CA ALA A 33 -1.18 5.55 -4.99
C ALA A 33 -0.78 4.57 -3.86
N LEU A 34 0.26 3.76 -4.05
CA LEU A 34 0.78 2.87 -3.01
C LEU A 34 1.43 3.64 -1.86
N VAL A 35 2.18 4.71 -2.15
CA VAL A 35 2.74 5.59 -1.11
C VAL A 35 1.62 6.24 -0.31
N LEU A 36 0.57 6.76 -0.97
CA LEU A 36 -0.60 7.32 -0.29
C LEU A 36 -1.35 6.27 0.54
N HIS A 37 -1.45 5.03 0.06
CA HIS A 37 -2.06 3.93 0.80
C HIS A 37 -1.34 3.67 2.14
N PHE A 38 -0.01 3.54 2.12
CA PHE A 38 0.77 3.30 3.33
C PHE A 38 0.82 4.51 4.27
N LEU A 39 0.86 5.73 3.72
CA LEU A 39 1.02 6.97 4.48
C LEU A 39 -0.30 7.71 4.76
N VAL A 40 -1.45 7.08 4.54
CA VAL A 40 -2.79 7.71 4.65
C VAL A 40 -3.07 8.41 5.99
N ARG A 41 -2.30 8.10 7.04
CA ARG A 41 -2.43 8.68 8.39
C ARG A 41 -1.61 9.95 8.62
N GLN A 42 -0.73 10.29 7.70
CA GLN A 42 0.22 11.40 7.81
C GLN A 42 -0.13 12.50 6.81
N GLU A 43 -0.07 13.77 7.24
CA GLU A 43 -0.12 14.89 6.30
C GLU A 43 1.26 15.08 5.66
N PRO A 44 1.35 15.51 4.38
CA PRO A 44 0.24 15.90 3.48
C PRO A 44 -0.44 14.72 2.75
N PHE A 45 -0.02 13.47 3.01
CA PHE A 45 -0.48 12.29 2.28
C PHE A 45 -1.96 11.99 2.50
N ALA A 46 -2.50 12.25 3.70
CA ALA A 46 -3.92 12.14 3.99
C ALA A 46 -4.76 13.05 3.07
N SER A 47 -4.38 14.33 2.96
CA SER A 47 -5.02 15.28 2.04
C SER A 47 -4.94 14.82 0.58
N HIS A 48 -3.77 14.31 0.17
CA HIS A 48 -3.60 13.80 -1.19
C HIS A 48 -4.42 12.52 -1.46
N ALA A 49 -4.56 11.63 -0.48
CA ALA A 49 -5.39 10.43 -0.59
C ALA A 49 -6.88 10.79 -0.76
N VAL A 50 -7.36 11.79 -0.02
CA VAL A 50 -8.72 12.34 -0.15
C VAL A 50 -8.92 12.98 -1.53
N ALA A 51 -7.95 13.76 -2.01
CA ALA A 51 -8.01 14.37 -3.33
C ALA A 51 -8.04 13.32 -4.45
N LEU A 52 -7.24 12.25 -4.33
CA LEU A 52 -7.22 11.13 -5.28
C LEU A 52 -8.58 10.41 -5.34
N GLN A 53 -9.29 10.32 -4.21
CA GLN A 53 -10.58 9.64 -4.07
C GLN A 53 -11.77 10.61 -4.07
N SER A 54 -11.68 11.66 -4.88
CA SER A 54 -12.76 12.61 -5.18
C SER A 54 -13.40 13.26 -3.95
N GLY A 55 -12.61 13.55 -2.91
CA GLY A 55 -13.05 14.31 -1.73
C GLY A 55 -13.41 13.48 -0.51
N SER A 56 -13.15 12.17 -0.51
CA SER A 56 -13.31 11.31 0.66
C SER A 56 -12.18 10.29 0.78
N PHE A 57 -11.99 9.66 1.95
CA PHE A 57 -11.07 8.52 2.04
C PHE A 57 -11.61 7.32 1.25
N ASP A 58 -10.71 6.43 0.83
CA ASP A 58 -11.09 5.18 0.17
C ASP A 58 -11.97 4.29 1.08
N CYS A 59 -12.58 3.25 0.53
CA CYS A 59 -13.38 2.32 1.31
C CYS A 59 -12.51 1.68 2.43
N PRO A 60 -13.03 1.54 3.65
CA PRO A 60 -12.22 1.14 4.81
C PRO A 60 -11.49 -0.19 4.63
N ASP A 61 -12.11 -1.15 3.94
CA ASP A 61 -11.54 -2.48 3.66
C ASP A 61 -10.34 -2.46 2.68
N ARG A 62 -10.18 -1.37 1.91
CA ARG A 62 -9.01 -1.15 1.02
C ARG A 62 -7.94 -0.26 1.64
N LEU A 63 -8.20 0.38 2.77
CA LEU A 63 -7.20 1.18 3.45
C LEU A 63 -6.13 0.29 4.08
N PHE A 64 -4.95 0.86 4.33
CA PHE A 64 -3.90 0.19 5.07
C PHE A 64 -4.29 0.08 6.56
N PHE A 65 -5.12 -0.89 6.93
CA PHE A 65 -5.59 -1.05 8.32
C PHE A 65 -4.81 -2.10 9.10
N SER A 66 -4.11 -3.03 8.45
CA SER A 66 -3.39 -4.13 9.09
C SER A 66 -2.17 -4.55 8.29
N LEU A 67 -1.02 -4.70 8.97
CA LEU A 67 0.21 -5.23 8.35
C LEU A 67 0.00 -6.65 7.84
N ARG A 68 -0.75 -7.47 8.59
CA ARG A 68 -1.10 -8.84 8.18
C ARG A 68 -1.95 -8.83 6.92
N ALA A 69 -3.01 -8.03 6.88
CA ALA A 69 -3.89 -7.98 5.71
C ALA A 69 -3.12 -7.48 4.47
N ALA A 70 -2.27 -6.47 4.63
CA ALA A 70 -1.44 -5.95 3.54
C ALA A 70 -0.44 -6.99 3.01
N TRP A 71 0.16 -7.79 3.89
CA TRP A 71 1.05 -8.90 3.52
C TRP A 71 0.30 -10.02 2.82
N GLU A 72 -0.86 -10.44 3.36
CA GLU A 72 -1.70 -11.49 2.77
C GLU A 72 -2.24 -11.09 1.39
N SER A 73 -2.60 -9.83 1.20
CA SER A 73 -3.01 -9.28 -0.10
C SER A 73 -1.88 -9.40 -1.12
N ALA A 74 -0.67 -8.94 -0.78
CA ALA A 74 0.49 -9.00 -1.67
C ALA A 74 0.92 -10.43 -2.03
N LEU A 75 0.68 -11.40 -1.14
CA LEU A 75 1.01 -12.81 -1.39
C LEU A 75 -0.05 -13.56 -2.21
N ARG A 76 -1.33 -13.19 -2.10
CA ARG A 76 -2.44 -13.99 -2.64
C ARG A 76 -3.13 -13.36 -3.85
N SER A 77 -3.03 -12.04 -4.00
CA SER A 77 -3.68 -11.34 -5.10
C SER A 77 -2.74 -11.25 -6.30
N THR A 78 -3.22 -11.65 -7.48
CA THR A 78 -2.48 -11.52 -8.74
C THR A 78 -2.36 -10.08 -9.22
N THR A 79 -3.13 -9.16 -8.62
CA THR A 79 -3.15 -7.73 -8.97
C THR A 79 -2.46 -6.86 -7.93
N ASP A 80 -2.07 -7.41 -6.78
CA ASP A 80 -1.39 -6.66 -5.72
C ASP A 80 0.04 -7.15 -5.59
N VAL A 81 0.96 -6.47 -6.28
CA VAL A 81 2.39 -6.79 -6.29
C VAL A 81 3.20 -5.70 -5.58
N LYS A 82 2.56 -4.96 -4.65
CA LYS A 82 3.17 -3.81 -3.99
C LYS A 82 4.34 -4.22 -3.10
N GLU A 83 5.40 -3.43 -3.17
CA GLU A 83 6.55 -3.54 -2.29
C GLU A 83 6.47 -2.55 -1.13
N LEU A 84 7.28 -2.79 -0.10
CA LEU A 84 7.33 -1.93 1.08
C LEU A 84 7.97 -0.56 0.77
N ILE A 85 7.59 0.44 1.55
CA ILE A 85 8.19 1.80 1.50
C ILE A 85 9.23 1.98 2.63
N PRO A 86 10.22 2.90 2.46
CA PRO A 86 11.25 3.14 3.48
C PRO A 86 10.70 3.51 4.86
N GLU A 87 9.57 4.21 4.93
CA GLU A 87 8.91 4.66 6.15
C GLU A 87 8.51 3.51 7.07
N LEU A 88 8.30 2.30 6.54
CA LEU A 88 8.06 1.11 7.36
C LEU A 88 9.31 0.63 8.13
N PHE A 89 10.48 1.22 7.86
CA PHE A 89 11.75 0.95 8.53
C PHE A 89 12.28 2.16 9.32
N THR A 90 11.63 3.32 9.21
CA THR A 90 12.14 4.59 9.79
C THR A 90 11.10 5.45 10.50
N THR A 91 9.81 5.35 10.15
CA THR A 91 8.77 6.32 10.55
C THR A 91 7.59 5.62 11.23
N PRO A 92 7.61 5.41 12.56
CA PRO A 92 6.53 4.74 13.29
C PRO A 92 5.19 5.49 13.23
N GLU A 93 5.22 6.81 13.04
CA GLU A 93 4.04 7.67 12.96
C GLU A 93 3.11 7.25 11.81
N CYS A 94 3.64 6.68 10.71
CA CYS A 94 2.80 6.22 9.60
C CYS A 94 1.81 5.11 10.00
N LEU A 95 2.08 4.41 11.11
CA LEU A 95 1.24 3.34 11.64
C LEU A 95 0.20 3.84 12.66
N GLN A 96 0.21 5.13 13.00
CA GLN A 96 -0.60 5.70 14.07
C GLN A 96 -1.56 6.77 13.51
N ASN A 97 -2.84 6.68 13.88
CA ASN A 97 -3.86 7.66 13.52
C ASN A 97 -3.92 8.79 14.58
N THR A 98 -2.78 9.44 14.82
CA THR A 98 -2.64 10.51 15.83
C THR A 98 -3.55 11.69 15.53
N ASN A 99 -3.81 11.97 14.26
CA ASN A 99 -4.70 13.03 13.78
C ASN A 99 -6.19 12.68 13.89
N ARG A 100 -6.55 11.48 14.37
CA ARG A 100 -7.92 10.99 14.52
C ARG A 100 -8.75 11.12 13.23
N LEU A 101 -8.12 10.81 12.09
CA LEU A 101 -8.76 10.86 10.78
C LEU A 101 -9.97 9.91 10.72
N PRO A 102 -11.06 10.30 10.05
CA PRO A 102 -12.27 9.50 9.93
C PRO A 102 -12.14 8.42 8.85
N LEU A 103 -11.33 7.38 9.12
CA LEU A 103 -11.02 6.29 8.16
C LEU A 103 -12.14 5.23 8.01
N GLY A 104 -13.32 5.47 8.60
CA GLY A 104 -14.49 4.59 8.48
C GLY A 104 -14.43 3.30 9.30
N ARG A 105 -15.17 2.28 8.85
CA ARG A 105 -15.35 0.98 9.51
C ARG A 105 -15.26 -0.16 8.50
N LEU A 106 -14.57 -1.22 8.88
CA LEU A 106 -14.45 -2.45 8.09
C LEU A 106 -15.80 -3.16 7.96
N GLN A 107 -15.98 -3.91 6.88
CA GLN A 107 -17.15 -4.73 6.62
C GLN A 107 -16.95 -6.19 7.07
N ASP A 108 -16.23 -6.38 8.17
CA ASP A 108 -15.87 -7.69 8.75
C ASP A 108 -16.97 -8.29 9.66
N GLY A 109 -18.21 -7.82 9.54
CA GLY A 109 -19.34 -8.21 10.38
C GLY A 109 -19.32 -7.63 11.80
N GLN A 110 -18.14 -7.24 12.32
CA GLN A 110 -17.99 -6.57 13.62
C GLN A 110 -18.00 -5.04 13.49
N GLY A 111 -17.78 -4.52 12.29
CA GLY A 111 -17.81 -3.09 12.03
C GLY A 111 -16.64 -2.37 12.71
N ARG A 112 -15.47 -3.02 12.81
CA ARG A 112 -14.30 -2.46 13.50
C ARG A 112 -13.91 -1.11 12.88
N ARG A 113 -13.65 -0.11 13.72
CA ARG A 113 -13.21 1.21 13.25
C ARG A 113 -11.78 1.13 12.74
N VAL A 114 -11.51 1.75 11.59
CA VAL A 114 -10.13 1.91 11.12
C VAL A 114 -9.47 3.04 11.91
N GLY A 115 -8.44 2.70 12.67
CA GLY A 115 -7.67 3.61 13.52
C GLY A 115 -6.18 3.46 13.24
N ASP A 116 -5.40 3.21 14.29
CA ASP A 116 -4.00 2.77 14.16
C ASP A 116 -3.93 1.48 13.33
N VAL A 117 -2.79 1.28 12.65
CA VAL A 117 -2.53 0.05 11.90
C VAL A 117 -2.41 -1.11 12.88
N GLU A 118 -3.10 -2.21 12.60
CA GLU A 118 -2.96 -3.44 13.38
C GLU A 118 -1.55 -4.00 13.21
N LEU A 119 -0.83 -4.05 14.34
CA LEU A 119 0.54 -4.54 14.40
C LEU A 119 0.58 -6.06 14.62
N PRO A 120 1.66 -6.72 14.18
CA PRO A 120 1.87 -8.13 14.49
C PRO A 120 2.06 -8.37 16.01
N PRO A 121 1.74 -9.57 16.52
CA PRO A 121 1.75 -9.86 17.96
C PRO A 121 3.09 -9.64 18.68
N TRP A 122 4.20 -9.67 17.94
CA TRP A 122 5.56 -9.48 18.46
C TRP A 122 5.94 -8.00 18.63
N ALA A 123 5.18 -7.07 18.03
CA ALA A 123 5.42 -5.65 18.15
C ALA A 123 4.56 -5.05 19.26
N ARG A 124 5.18 -4.47 20.27
CA ARG A 124 4.46 -3.84 21.40
C ARG A 124 3.76 -2.54 21.02
N ASN A 125 4.33 -1.80 20.06
CA ASN A 125 3.83 -0.54 19.52
C ASN A 125 4.54 -0.23 18.20
N ALA A 126 4.18 0.88 17.54
CA ALA A 126 4.73 1.27 16.24
C ALA A 126 6.25 1.49 16.26
N HIS A 127 6.81 2.09 17.33
CA HIS A 127 8.26 2.25 17.48
C HIS A 127 8.98 0.91 17.59
N ASP A 128 8.41 -0.03 18.35
CA ASP A 128 8.96 -1.37 18.49
C ASP A 128 8.90 -2.14 17.16
N PHE A 129 7.79 -2.03 16.43
CA PHE A 129 7.67 -2.56 15.07
C PHE A 129 8.81 -2.04 14.17
N VAL A 130 8.91 -0.72 14.02
CA VAL A 130 9.92 -0.09 13.14
C VAL A 130 11.34 -0.45 13.55
N ARG A 131 11.65 -0.47 14.85
CA ARG A 131 12.96 -0.87 15.35
C ARG A 131 13.32 -2.29 14.93
N GLN A 132 12.41 -3.25 15.16
CA GLN A 132 12.63 -4.66 14.80
C GLN A 132 12.67 -4.85 13.28
N HIS A 133 11.85 -4.11 12.53
CA HIS A 133 11.83 -4.16 11.07
C HIS A 133 13.15 -3.67 10.47
N ARG A 134 13.71 -2.58 11.02
CA ARG A 134 15.06 -2.11 10.67
C ARG A 134 16.14 -3.13 11.06
N GLN A 135 16.06 -3.75 12.23
CA GLN A 135 17.01 -4.80 12.63
C GLN A 135 16.97 -6.01 11.68
N ALA A 136 15.78 -6.36 11.18
CA ALA A 136 15.64 -7.43 10.19
C ALA A 136 16.28 -7.05 8.84
N LEU A 137 16.09 -5.80 8.39
CA LEU A 137 16.70 -5.28 7.17
C LEU A 137 18.24 -5.29 7.24
N GLU A 138 18.81 -4.98 8.40
CA GLU A 138 20.27 -4.96 8.65
C GLU A 138 20.83 -6.31 9.12
N SER A 139 20.07 -7.40 8.99
CA SER A 139 20.50 -8.73 9.46
C SER A 139 21.35 -9.47 8.41
N GLU A 140 22.12 -10.46 8.86
CA GLU A 140 22.90 -11.36 7.99
C GLU A 140 22.03 -12.20 7.03
N TYR A 141 20.71 -12.27 7.24
CA TYR A 141 19.82 -12.92 6.28
C TYR A 141 19.55 -12.05 5.05
N VAL A 142 19.73 -10.73 5.17
CA VAL A 142 19.48 -9.74 4.12
C VAL A 142 20.79 -9.20 3.52
N SER A 143 21.84 -9.04 4.34
CA SER A 143 23.17 -8.52 3.95
C SER A 143 24.09 -9.60 3.38
#